data_AF-A0AAV0THZ0-F1
#
_entry.id   AF-A0AAV0THZ0-F1
#
_cell.length_a   1.000
_cell.length_b   1.000
_cell.length_c   1.000
_cell.angle_alpha   90.00
_cell.angle_beta   90.00
_cell.angle_gamma   90.00
#
_symmetry.space_group_name_H-M   'P 1'
#
loop_
_entity.id
_entity.type
_entity.pdbx_description
1 polymer ?
#
loop_
_entity_poly.entity_id
_entity_poly.type
_entity_poly.pdbx_seq_one_letter_code
_entity_poly.pdbx_strand_id
1 'polypeptide(L)'
;MSSPLAASLATKLQEKSAPIGHKIIREGNGVMIFPEQNQVFYNPVQVLNRDLSIAMISEFARCRAREQLTKEARKAFHATGGDTKFEPKIFTDEEIDKHLVDTAETNGIRIFEALAASGLRSIRYFQQIPGVKSILVNDMDPAAVETIKRNVAFNELPLDRVIPNEADATDVMYNHRQHTDQFDVIDLDPYGSASIFLDGAVQSVTNGGLLCVTCTDMPVLSGKQPEVCFSRYGALPNKSHYLHEMALRMVLHTIESSANRYARHIVPIASCSIDFYVRVFVRVYKSPANVKKAMTKLSHVFQCVQCESFHLQPLGVSSGNSYHASRGPVVGQQCDQCQGKYKMAGPIWSAPLHSRDIVLKIRDRVEKSTLEFPTKPRLHGLLTTLSEELIDAPLYYTLPGLSKVLHCTNPRMSQIQGAIRHAGYEVSQFHKVPDAIKTTAPNDVLWDIMRCWVKKYPLNKKRKDQETPGSRILAKEPKFDANFSSKRPGPNEKPKALRYPLNPEPNWGPKARAVGYKADIVTPVGTSNEDQIHEPDTKKKAKME
;
A
#
# COMPACT_ATOMS: atom_id res chain seq x y z
N MET A 1 -4.34 -11.00 -22.80
CA MET A 1 -3.37 -12.07 -23.16
C MET A 1 -2.12 -11.42 -23.75
N SER A 2 -0.91 -11.88 -23.41
CA SER A 2 0.31 -11.42 -24.11
C SER A 2 0.28 -11.88 -25.56
N SER A 3 0.61 -11.02 -26.51
CA SER A 3 0.76 -11.41 -27.92
C SER A 3 1.73 -12.61 -28.03
N PRO A 4 1.51 -13.59 -28.94
CA PRO A 4 2.44 -14.70 -29.17
C PRO A 4 3.90 -14.25 -29.40
N LEU A 5 4.09 -13.07 -30.00
CA LEU A 5 5.39 -12.42 -30.18
C LEU A 5 6.06 -12.04 -28.85
N ALA A 6 5.30 -11.54 -27.87
CA ALA A 6 5.83 -11.16 -26.55
C ALA A 6 6.24 -12.39 -25.73
N ALA A 7 5.52 -13.50 -25.85
CA ALA A 7 5.87 -14.77 -25.20
C ALA A 7 7.16 -15.38 -25.80
N SER A 8 7.29 -15.36 -27.13
CA SER A 8 8.51 -15.81 -27.84
C SER A 8 9.74 -14.97 -27.49
N LEU A 9 9.60 -13.64 -27.46
CA LEU A 9 10.68 -12.73 -27.05
C LEU A 9 11.10 -12.96 -25.60
N ALA A 10 10.14 -13.14 -24.69
CA ALA A 10 10.45 -13.43 -23.29
C ALA A 10 11.31 -14.70 -23.17
N THR A 11 10.91 -15.81 -23.81
CA THR A 11 11.69 -17.07 -23.79
C THR A 11 13.11 -16.87 -24.34
N LYS A 12 13.25 -16.21 -25.49
CA LYS A 12 14.56 -15.90 -26.09
C LYS A 12 15.44 -15.06 -25.14
N LEU A 13 14.86 -14.04 -24.49
CA LEU A 13 15.57 -13.22 -23.52
C LEU A 13 15.98 -14.02 -22.28
N GLN A 14 15.19 -15.03 -21.88
CA GLN A 14 15.52 -15.94 -20.77
C GLN A 14 16.72 -16.86 -21.05
N GLU A 15 17.06 -17.10 -22.32
CA GLU A 15 18.20 -17.94 -22.72
C GLU A 15 19.47 -17.11 -23.00
N LYS A 16 19.34 -15.80 -23.23
CA LYS A 16 20.45 -14.89 -23.56
C LYS A 16 21.50 -14.84 -22.46
N SER A 17 22.77 -15.12 -22.79
CA SER A 17 23.88 -15.06 -21.82
C SER A 17 24.20 -13.63 -21.38
N ALA A 18 24.80 -13.49 -20.20
CA ALA A 18 25.29 -12.19 -19.74
C ALA A 18 26.45 -11.71 -20.65
N PRO A 19 26.51 -10.42 -21.01
CA PRO A 19 27.68 -9.85 -21.66
C PRO A 19 28.93 -10.02 -20.79
N ILE A 20 30.11 -10.02 -21.43
CA ILE A 20 31.40 -10.11 -20.71
C ILE A 20 31.47 -9.00 -19.64
N GLY A 21 31.91 -9.36 -18.43
CA GLY A 21 32.03 -8.46 -17.29
C GLY A 21 30.71 -8.05 -16.63
N HIS A 22 29.59 -8.69 -17.00
CA HIS A 22 28.28 -8.44 -16.41
C HIS A 22 27.68 -9.71 -15.78
N LYS A 23 26.91 -9.50 -14.72
CA LYS A 23 25.99 -10.49 -14.14
C LYS A 23 24.57 -10.24 -14.66
N ILE A 24 23.75 -11.29 -14.62
CA ILE A 24 22.36 -11.27 -15.09
C ILE A 24 21.40 -11.63 -13.95
N ILE A 25 20.29 -10.90 -13.88
CA ILE A 25 19.16 -11.19 -13.00
C ILE A 25 17.91 -11.29 -13.87
N ARG A 26 17.09 -12.29 -13.59
CA ARG A 26 15.86 -12.59 -14.30
C ARG A 26 14.70 -12.49 -13.32
N GLU A 27 13.68 -11.72 -13.68
CA GLU A 27 12.50 -11.57 -12.84
C GLU A 27 11.23 -11.42 -13.70
N GLY A 28 10.39 -12.46 -13.68
CA GLY A 28 9.31 -12.59 -14.67
C GLY A 28 9.89 -12.48 -16.07
N ASN A 29 9.27 -11.68 -16.92
CA ASN A 29 9.76 -11.50 -18.30
C ASN A 29 10.98 -10.57 -18.39
N GLY A 30 11.28 -9.81 -17.34
CA GLY A 30 12.33 -8.79 -17.35
C GLY A 30 13.71 -9.39 -17.08
N VAL A 31 14.70 -8.91 -17.83
CA VAL A 31 16.09 -9.27 -17.64
C VAL A 31 16.92 -8.03 -17.31
N MET A 32 17.76 -8.11 -16.30
CA MET A 32 18.62 -7.01 -15.87
C MET A 32 20.06 -7.47 -15.92
N ILE A 33 20.92 -6.68 -16.56
CA ILE A 33 22.36 -6.86 -16.53
C ILE A 33 23.02 -5.77 -15.69
N PHE A 34 24.08 -6.13 -14.98
CA PHE A 34 24.84 -5.18 -14.15
C PHE A 34 26.32 -5.57 -14.14
N PRO A 35 27.24 -4.60 -14.06
CA PRO A 35 28.67 -4.87 -14.00
C PRO A 35 29.01 -5.79 -12.81
N GLU A 36 29.91 -6.75 -13.00
CA GLU A 36 30.31 -7.70 -11.94
C GLU A 36 30.82 -7.02 -10.66
N GLN A 37 31.45 -5.85 -10.83
CA GLN A 37 32.01 -5.02 -9.78
C GLN A 37 30.94 -4.20 -9.02
N ASN A 38 29.76 -4.00 -9.61
CA ASN A 38 28.66 -3.26 -8.99
C ASN A 38 27.78 -4.23 -8.19
N GLN A 39 27.94 -4.27 -6.87
CA GLN A 39 27.20 -5.23 -6.03
C GLN A 39 25.70 -4.92 -5.83
N VAL A 40 25.19 -3.76 -6.22
CA VAL A 40 23.99 -3.26 -5.54
C VAL A 40 23.04 -2.55 -6.50
N PHE A 41 21.87 -3.14 -6.75
CA PHE A 41 20.63 -2.44 -7.13
C PHE A 41 19.40 -3.36 -7.04
N TYR A 42 19.60 -4.68 -7.06
CA TYR A 42 18.51 -5.64 -6.94
C TYR A 42 18.18 -6.01 -5.49
N ASN A 43 16.93 -5.76 -5.09
CA ASN A 43 16.39 -6.27 -3.84
C ASN A 43 15.36 -7.38 -4.12
N PRO A 44 15.64 -8.66 -3.80
CA PRO A 44 14.69 -9.76 -3.98
C PRO A 44 13.44 -9.59 -3.11
N VAL A 45 13.52 -8.82 -2.01
CA VAL A 45 12.34 -8.52 -1.18
C VAL A 45 11.27 -7.73 -1.95
N GLN A 46 11.68 -6.99 -2.99
CA GLN A 46 10.80 -6.13 -3.79
C GLN A 46 10.15 -6.85 -4.97
N VAL A 47 10.39 -8.16 -5.18
CA VAL A 47 9.78 -8.93 -6.27
C VAL A 47 8.24 -8.90 -6.15
N LEU A 48 7.72 -9.14 -4.94
CA LEU A 48 6.29 -9.07 -4.68
C LEU A 48 5.72 -7.67 -4.92
N ASN A 49 6.48 -6.60 -4.63
CA ASN A 49 6.04 -5.22 -4.91
C ASN A 49 5.86 -5.01 -6.42
N ARG A 50 6.82 -5.47 -7.23
CA ARG A 50 6.75 -5.37 -8.70
C ARG A 50 5.63 -6.24 -9.28
N ASP A 51 5.47 -7.46 -8.80
CA ASP A 51 4.35 -8.34 -9.19
C ASP A 51 2.99 -7.73 -8.87
N LEU A 52 2.85 -7.19 -7.65
CA LEU A 52 1.64 -6.50 -7.21
C LEU A 52 1.35 -5.29 -8.10
N SER A 53 2.38 -4.51 -8.46
CA SER A 53 2.20 -3.32 -9.30
C SER A 53 1.79 -3.69 -10.72
N ILE A 54 2.37 -4.75 -11.32
CA ILE A 54 1.92 -5.26 -12.63
C ILE A 54 0.46 -5.68 -12.58
N ALA A 55 0.04 -6.41 -11.55
CA ALA A 55 -1.35 -6.85 -11.40
C ALA A 55 -2.32 -5.65 -11.26
N MET A 56 -1.95 -4.67 -10.43
CA MET A 56 -2.76 -3.45 -10.20
C MET A 56 -2.86 -2.58 -11.45
N ILE A 57 -1.73 -2.31 -12.12
CA ILE A 57 -1.71 -1.47 -13.32
C ILE A 57 -2.40 -2.17 -14.49
N SER A 58 -2.27 -3.49 -14.62
CA SER A 58 -2.99 -4.25 -15.65
C SER A 58 -4.51 -4.18 -15.49
N GLU A 59 -5.04 -4.24 -14.25
CA GLU A 59 -6.49 -4.02 -14.06
C GLU A 59 -6.86 -2.56 -14.28
N PHE A 60 -6.02 -1.61 -13.88
CA PHE A 60 -6.25 -0.20 -14.17
C PHE A 60 -6.32 0.09 -15.68
N ALA A 61 -5.43 -0.49 -16.48
CA ALA A 61 -5.46 -0.37 -17.95
C ALA A 61 -6.81 -0.85 -18.50
N ARG A 62 -7.32 -2.01 -18.02
CA ARG A 62 -8.65 -2.52 -18.39
C ARG A 62 -9.78 -1.60 -17.93
N CYS A 63 -9.72 -1.07 -16.71
CA CYS A 63 -10.68 -0.08 -16.24
C CYS A 63 -10.68 1.17 -17.14
N ARG A 64 -9.50 1.66 -17.53
CA ARG A 64 -9.38 2.85 -18.38
C ARG A 64 -9.91 2.60 -19.79
N ALA A 65 -9.63 1.44 -20.38
CA ALA A 65 -10.19 1.03 -21.66
C ALA A 65 -11.73 0.94 -21.60
N ARG A 66 -12.30 0.34 -20.54
CA ARG A 66 -13.76 0.32 -20.33
C ARG A 66 -14.33 1.74 -20.27
N GLU A 67 -13.71 2.64 -19.52
CA GLU A 67 -14.13 4.04 -19.41
C GLU A 67 -14.11 4.77 -20.77
N GLN A 68 -13.07 4.55 -21.58
CA GLN A 68 -12.94 5.12 -22.92
C GLN A 68 -14.02 4.59 -23.86
N LEU A 69 -14.16 3.28 -23.97
CA LEU A 69 -15.16 2.63 -24.84
C LEU A 69 -16.59 3.01 -24.46
N THR A 70 -16.91 3.09 -23.16
CA THR A 70 -18.23 3.56 -22.70
C THR A 70 -18.45 5.02 -23.07
N LYS A 71 -17.43 5.88 -22.97
CA LYS A 71 -17.53 7.30 -23.36
C LYS A 71 -17.73 7.47 -24.87
N GLU A 72 -17.04 6.68 -25.68
CA GLU A 72 -17.19 6.67 -27.14
C GLU A 72 -18.57 6.19 -27.55
N ALA A 73 -19.03 5.07 -26.99
CA ALA A 73 -20.39 4.55 -27.21
C ALA A 73 -21.46 5.59 -26.84
N ARG A 74 -21.29 6.29 -25.72
CA ARG A 74 -22.20 7.36 -25.30
C ARG A 74 -22.22 8.54 -26.27
N LYS A 75 -21.05 8.96 -26.76
CA LYS A 75 -20.95 10.04 -27.76
C LYS A 75 -21.63 9.63 -29.07
N ALA A 76 -21.40 8.40 -29.53
CA ALA A 76 -22.02 7.87 -30.74
C ALA A 76 -23.56 7.81 -30.61
N PHE A 77 -24.08 7.34 -29.47
CA PHE A 77 -25.51 7.29 -29.20
C PHE A 77 -26.18 8.67 -29.26
N HIS A 78 -25.55 9.70 -28.67
CA HIS A 78 -26.09 11.06 -28.73
C HIS A 78 -25.96 11.68 -30.13
N ALA A 79 -24.93 11.33 -30.90
CA ALA A 79 -24.76 11.80 -32.28
C ALA A 79 -25.85 11.27 -33.22
N THR A 80 -26.42 10.09 -32.95
CA THR A 80 -27.50 9.49 -33.75
C THR A 80 -28.92 9.94 -33.34
N GLY A 81 -29.04 11.01 -32.55
CA GLY A 81 -30.36 11.53 -32.11
C GLY A 81 -31.04 10.66 -31.05
N GLY A 82 -30.26 9.97 -30.21
CA GLY A 82 -30.80 9.18 -29.10
C GLY A 82 -31.49 10.04 -28.04
N ASP A 83 -32.83 10.14 -28.11
CA ASP A 83 -33.69 10.81 -27.13
C ASP A 83 -33.99 9.94 -25.88
N THR A 84 -33.61 8.67 -25.91
CA THR A 84 -33.78 7.73 -24.79
C THR A 84 -32.56 7.69 -23.85
N LYS A 85 -32.72 7.11 -22.67
CA LYS A 85 -31.63 6.98 -21.68
C LYS A 85 -30.54 6.05 -22.22
N PHE A 86 -29.30 6.54 -22.34
CA PHE A 86 -28.15 5.72 -22.75
C PHE A 86 -27.91 4.57 -21.77
N GLU A 87 -27.96 3.33 -22.28
CA GLU A 87 -27.55 2.14 -21.56
C GLU A 87 -26.15 1.71 -22.02
N PRO A 88 -25.15 1.69 -21.12
CA PRO A 88 -23.79 1.34 -21.50
C PRO A 88 -23.69 -0.15 -21.84
N LYS A 89 -23.16 -0.47 -23.02
CA LYS A 89 -22.74 -1.83 -23.37
C LYS A 89 -21.76 -2.35 -22.30
N ILE A 90 -22.00 -3.56 -21.81
CA ILE A 90 -21.04 -4.28 -20.97
C ILE A 90 -20.05 -4.98 -21.90
N PHE A 91 -18.80 -4.53 -21.88
CA PHE A 91 -17.72 -5.13 -22.67
C PHE A 91 -17.16 -6.37 -22.00
N THR A 92 -16.91 -7.44 -22.76
CA THR A 92 -16.27 -8.63 -22.23
C THR A 92 -14.78 -8.39 -21.97
N ASP A 93 -14.15 -9.23 -21.15
CA ASP A 93 -12.73 -9.09 -20.86
C ASP A 93 -11.86 -9.29 -22.12
N GLU A 94 -12.28 -10.15 -23.04
CA GLU A 94 -11.61 -10.37 -24.33
C GLU A 94 -11.71 -9.15 -25.24
N GLU A 95 -12.87 -8.49 -25.30
CA GLU A 95 -13.04 -7.23 -26.06
C GLU A 95 -12.12 -6.13 -25.50
N ILE A 96 -12.03 -6.02 -24.17
CA ILE A 96 -11.16 -5.04 -23.51
C ILE A 96 -9.68 -5.35 -23.73
N ASP A 97 -9.26 -6.60 -23.53
CA ASP A 97 -7.86 -7.01 -23.74
C ASP A 97 -7.46 -6.83 -25.21
N LYS A 98 -8.36 -7.12 -26.16
CA LYS A 98 -8.12 -6.86 -27.59
C LYS A 98 -7.96 -5.37 -27.86
N HIS A 99 -8.87 -4.54 -27.35
CA HIS A 99 -8.79 -3.09 -27.51
C HIS A 99 -7.47 -2.51 -26.95
N LEU A 100 -7.02 -3.00 -25.78
CA LEU A 100 -5.74 -2.57 -25.20
C LEU A 100 -4.54 -2.92 -26.09
N VAL A 101 -4.55 -4.09 -26.73
CA VAL A 101 -3.49 -4.49 -27.67
C VAL A 101 -3.55 -3.63 -28.94
N ASP A 102 -4.73 -3.51 -29.54
CA ASP A 102 -4.93 -2.83 -30.83
C ASP A 102 -4.63 -1.31 -30.75
N THR A 103 -4.81 -0.71 -29.57
CA THR A 103 -4.67 0.74 -29.38
C THR A 103 -3.45 1.15 -28.54
N ALA A 104 -2.57 0.20 -28.20
CA ALA A 104 -1.45 0.44 -27.29
C ALA A 104 -0.61 1.66 -27.70
N GLU A 105 -0.30 1.82 -28.99
CA GLU A 105 0.57 2.89 -29.48
C GLU A 105 -0.12 4.25 -29.58
N THR A 106 -1.44 4.26 -29.84
CA THR A 106 -2.20 5.49 -30.10
C THR A 106 -2.87 6.01 -28.83
N ASN A 107 -3.62 5.15 -28.13
CA ASN A 107 -4.46 5.48 -26.98
C ASN A 107 -4.13 4.69 -25.70
N GLY A 108 -3.01 3.97 -25.68
CA GLY A 108 -2.53 3.25 -24.50
C GLY A 108 -2.15 4.18 -23.34
N ILE A 109 -1.93 3.57 -22.17
CA ILE A 109 -1.60 4.29 -20.94
C ILE A 109 -0.16 4.82 -20.94
N ARG A 110 0.04 6.04 -20.44
CA ARG A 110 1.36 6.62 -20.18
C ARG A 110 1.75 6.39 -18.71
N ILE A 111 2.91 5.79 -18.49
CA ILE A 111 3.41 5.48 -17.15
C ILE A 111 4.65 6.34 -16.85
N PHE A 112 4.76 6.82 -15.62
CA PHE A 112 5.97 7.44 -15.09
C PHE A 112 6.51 6.61 -13.94
N GLU A 113 7.71 6.04 -14.10
CA GLU A 113 8.48 5.47 -13.00
C GLU A 113 9.46 6.54 -12.51
N ALA A 114 9.18 7.09 -11.32
CA ALA A 114 9.88 8.26 -10.83
C ALA A 114 11.32 8.00 -10.34
N LEU A 115 11.56 6.81 -9.76
CA LEU A 115 12.85 6.41 -9.19
C LEU A 115 13.20 4.99 -9.68
N ALA A 116 13.71 4.90 -10.90
CA ALA A 116 13.79 3.65 -11.64
C ALA A 116 15.03 2.82 -11.33
N ALA A 117 16.10 3.41 -10.81
CA ALA A 117 17.37 2.75 -10.56
C ALA A 117 17.88 1.99 -11.80
N SER A 118 17.72 0.68 -11.85
CA SER A 118 18.14 -0.14 -13.00
C SER A 118 17.15 -0.16 -14.17
N GLY A 119 15.92 0.33 -13.97
CA GLY A 119 14.82 0.28 -14.95
C GLY A 119 14.09 -1.07 -14.99
N LEU A 120 14.42 -2.04 -14.11
CA LEU A 120 13.83 -3.38 -14.14
C LEU A 120 12.29 -3.36 -14.03
N ARG A 121 11.73 -2.48 -13.20
CA ARG A 121 10.27 -2.36 -13.06
C ARG A 121 9.64 -1.86 -14.37
N SER A 122 10.15 -0.79 -14.98
CA SER A 122 9.69 -0.32 -16.29
C SER A 122 9.79 -1.36 -17.40
N ILE A 123 10.88 -2.13 -17.44
CA ILE A 123 11.05 -3.24 -18.39
C ILE A 123 9.93 -4.27 -18.20
N ARG A 124 9.70 -4.71 -16.96
CA ARG A 124 8.62 -5.65 -16.65
C ARG A 124 7.24 -5.05 -16.94
N TYR A 125 7.02 -3.76 -16.66
CA TYR A 125 5.77 -3.07 -16.97
C TYR A 125 5.49 -3.12 -18.47
N PHE A 126 6.47 -2.76 -19.31
CA PHE A 126 6.29 -2.76 -20.75
C PHE A 126 6.03 -4.16 -21.32
N GLN A 127 6.69 -5.19 -20.77
CA GLN A 127 6.56 -6.56 -21.25
C GLN A 127 5.31 -7.29 -20.73
N GLN A 128 4.78 -6.92 -19.56
CA GLN A 128 3.74 -7.70 -18.86
C GLN A 128 2.40 -6.98 -18.72
N ILE A 129 2.34 -5.66 -18.91
CA ILE A 129 1.10 -4.87 -18.82
C ILE A 129 0.55 -4.63 -20.23
N PRO A 130 -0.71 -5.00 -20.52
CA PRO A 130 -1.32 -4.70 -21.81
C PRO A 130 -1.63 -3.21 -21.97
N GLY A 131 -1.53 -2.71 -23.22
CA GLY A 131 -1.95 -1.36 -23.57
C GLY A 131 -1.06 -0.24 -23.04
N VAL A 132 0.23 -0.50 -22.76
CA VAL A 132 1.21 0.55 -22.43
C VAL A 132 1.59 1.31 -23.69
N LYS A 133 1.37 2.63 -23.70
CA LYS A 133 1.82 3.51 -24.79
C LYS A 133 3.29 3.83 -24.64
N SER A 134 3.64 4.41 -23.50
CA SER A 134 5.00 4.79 -23.17
C SER A 134 5.24 4.74 -21.67
N ILE A 135 6.49 4.54 -21.28
CA ILE A 135 6.98 4.63 -19.90
C ILE A 135 8.13 5.62 -19.88
N LEU A 136 8.00 6.68 -19.08
CA LEU A 136 9.13 7.56 -18.75
C LEU A 136 9.85 6.97 -17.55
N VAL A 137 11.10 6.53 -17.77
CA VAL A 137 11.91 5.78 -16.82
C VAL A 137 12.96 6.71 -16.23
N ASN A 138 12.67 7.30 -15.07
CA ASN A 138 13.46 8.39 -14.51
C ASN A 138 14.38 7.94 -13.38
N ASP A 139 15.60 8.46 -13.37
CA ASP A 139 16.44 8.52 -12.18
C ASP A 139 17.23 9.83 -12.18
N MET A 140 17.65 10.30 -11.01
CA MET A 140 18.47 11.51 -10.90
C MET A 140 19.97 11.20 -11.06
N ASP A 141 20.37 9.94 -10.87
CA ASP A 141 21.77 9.51 -10.99
C ASP A 141 22.09 9.20 -12.47
N PRO A 142 23.02 9.92 -13.12
CA PRO A 142 23.43 9.64 -14.49
C PRO A 142 23.86 8.19 -14.71
N ALA A 143 24.52 7.56 -13.72
CA ALA A 143 24.95 6.16 -13.82
C ALA A 143 23.76 5.17 -13.81
N ALA A 144 22.68 5.52 -13.10
CA ALA A 144 21.43 4.77 -13.14
C ALA A 144 20.77 4.89 -14.51
N VAL A 145 20.76 6.09 -15.11
CA VAL A 145 20.21 6.32 -16.45
C VAL A 145 20.97 5.56 -17.53
N GLU A 146 22.30 5.49 -17.46
CA GLU A 146 23.08 4.62 -18.35
C GLU A 146 22.77 3.13 -18.15
N THR A 147 22.48 2.72 -16.91
CA THR A 147 22.03 1.36 -16.60
C THR A 147 20.64 1.09 -17.20
N ILE A 148 19.73 2.05 -17.12
CA ILE A 148 18.40 1.97 -17.73
C ILE A 148 18.53 1.79 -19.25
N LYS A 149 19.28 2.66 -19.94
CA LYS A 149 19.52 2.58 -21.39
C LYS A 149 20.04 1.19 -21.78
N ARG A 150 21.04 0.69 -21.06
CA ARG A 150 21.64 -0.63 -21.29
C ARG A 150 20.63 -1.77 -21.12
N ASN A 151 19.84 -1.74 -20.04
CA ASN A 151 18.87 -2.80 -19.77
C ASN A 151 17.69 -2.76 -20.75
N VAL A 152 17.20 -1.58 -21.13
CA VAL A 152 16.15 -1.43 -22.15
C VAL A 152 16.62 -2.02 -23.49
N ALA A 153 17.84 -1.67 -23.92
CA ALA A 153 18.45 -2.23 -25.13
C ALA A 153 18.66 -3.76 -25.04
N PHE A 154 19.10 -4.27 -23.88
CA PHE A 154 19.33 -5.70 -23.69
C PHE A 154 18.05 -6.53 -23.84
N ASN A 155 16.91 -5.97 -23.40
CA ASN A 155 15.57 -6.56 -23.53
C ASN A 155 14.93 -6.31 -24.90
N GLU A 156 15.65 -5.72 -25.87
CA GLU A 156 15.15 -5.47 -27.22
C GLU A 156 13.88 -4.60 -27.22
N LEU A 157 13.79 -3.65 -26.28
CA LEU A 157 12.64 -2.76 -26.12
C LEU A 157 12.82 -1.42 -26.86
N PRO A 158 11.74 -0.84 -27.41
CA PRO A 158 11.79 0.45 -28.12
C PRO A 158 12.10 1.62 -27.19
N LEU A 159 13.19 2.34 -27.45
CA LEU A 159 13.65 3.49 -26.63
C LEU A 159 12.73 4.73 -26.73
N ASP A 160 11.93 4.83 -27.79
CA ASP A 160 10.92 5.87 -27.97
C ASP A 160 9.62 5.60 -27.18
N ARG A 161 9.46 4.38 -26.65
CA ARG A 161 8.34 4.00 -25.77
C ARG A 161 8.77 3.63 -24.36
N VAL A 162 10.00 3.18 -24.14
CA VAL A 162 10.60 2.99 -22.81
C VAL A 162 11.74 3.99 -22.68
N ILE A 163 11.38 5.19 -22.27
CA ILE A 163 12.16 6.42 -22.46
C ILE A 163 13.01 6.69 -21.22
N PRO A 164 14.35 6.52 -21.26
CA PRO A 164 15.22 6.85 -20.15
C PRO A 164 15.26 8.37 -19.94
N ASN A 165 15.19 8.82 -18.70
CA ASN A 165 15.22 10.25 -18.36
C ASN A 165 16.13 10.52 -17.15
N GLU A 166 16.93 11.58 -17.24
CA GLU A 166 17.81 12.05 -16.18
C GLU A 166 17.26 13.35 -15.60
N ALA A 167 16.58 13.28 -14.46
CA ALA A 167 16.05 14.46 -13.79
C ALA A 167 15.66 14.17 -12.33
N ASP A 168 15.50 15.25 -11.55
CA ASP A 168 14.75 15.17 -10.30
C ASP A 168 13.29 14.81 -10.61
N ALA A 169 12.78 13.77 -9.95
CA ALA A 169 11.42 13.29 -10.18
C ALA A 169 10.35 14.36 -9.90
N THR A 170 10.60 15.26 -8.95
CA THR A 170 9.74 16.37 -8.60
C THR A 170 9.62 17.33 -9.79
N ASP A 171 10.76 17.72 -10.38
CA ASP A 171 10.79 18.62 -11.54
C ASP A 171 10.05 18.00 -12.73
N VAL A 172 10.26 16.71 -12.99
CA VAL A 172 9.51 15.99 -14.03
C VAL A 172 8.00 16.11 -13.78
N MET A 173 7.53 15.81 -12.57
CA MET A 173 6.09 15.92 -12.26
C MET A 173 5.57 17.35 -12.39
N TYR A 174 6.31 18.37 -11.93
CA TYR A 174 5.88 19.76 -12.06
C TYR A 174 5.81 20.24 -13.52
N ASN A 175 6.67 19.71 -14.39
CA ASN A 175 6.67 19.97 -15.83
C ASN A 175 5.54 19.21 -16.56
N HIS A 176 4.97 18.15 -15.97
CA HIS A 176 3.89 17.33 -16.57
C HIS A 176 2.50 17.60 -15.95
N ARG A 177 2.26 18.80 -15.41
CA ARG A 177 0.95 19.17 -14.83
C ARG A 177 -0.09 19.54 -15.88
N GLN A 178 0.35 19.91 -17.09
CA GLN A 178 -0.55 20.23 -18.20
C GLN A 178 -1.31 18.97 -18.63
N HIS A 179 -2.59 19.12 -18.95
CA HIS A 179 -3.49 17.99 -19.23
C HIS A 179 -2.99 17.09 -20.37
N THR A 180 -2.30 17.64 -21.36
CA THR A 180 -1.72 16.91 -22.49
C THR A 180 -0.52 16.04 -22.12
N ASP A 181 0.18 16.41 -21.04
CA ASP A 181 1.46 15.83 -20.65
C ASP A 181 1.35 14.91 -19.44
N GLN A 182 0.21 14.95 -18.74
CA GLN A 182 -0.07 14.11 -17.58
C GLN A 182 0.08 12.60 -17.87
N PHE A 183 0.46 11.88 -16.81
CA PHE A 183 0.61 10.43 -16.84
C PHE A 183 -0.67 9.73 -16.37
N ASP A 184 -1.01 8.58 -16.97
CA ASP A 184 -2.12 7.75 -16.49
C ASP A 184 -1.75 6.98 -15.24
N VAL A 185 -0.48 6.64 -15.09
CA VAL A 185 0.08 5.94 -13.94
C VAL A 185 1.35 6.63 -13.49
N ILE A 186 1.48 6.89 -12.19
CA ILE A 186 2.74 7.33 -11.58
C ILE A 186 3.13 6.33 -10.50
N ASP A 187 4.33 5.79 -10.58
CA ASP A 187 4.91 4.91 -9.58
C ASP A 187 6.01 5.60 -8.78
N LEU A 188 5.75 5.80 -7.49
CA LEU A 188 6.68 6.35 -6.51
C LEU A 188 7.19 5.22 -5.61
N ASP A 189 8.46 4.86 -5.75
CA ASP A 189 9.12 3.83 -4.93
C ASP A 189 10.49 4.26 -4.40
N PRO A 190 10.54 5.33 -3.58
CA PRO A 190 11.80 5.84 -3.06
C PRO A 190 12.38 4.98 -1.93
N TYR A 191 13.68 5.16 -1.70
CA TYR A 191 14.29 4.79 -0.42
C TYR A 191 13.77 5.72 0.68
N GLY A 192 13.12 5.16 1.70
CA GLY A 192 12.49 5.90 2.78
C GLY A 192 11.06 6.35 2.44
N SER A 193 10.85 7.67 2.41
CA SER A 193 9.53 8.30 2.36
C SER A 193 9.16 8.78 0.95
N ALA A 194 7.89 8.62 0.56
CA ALA A 194 7.36 9.23 -0.66
C ALA A 194 6.80 10.64 -0.46
N SER A 195 6.77 11.15 0.77
CA SER A 195 6.09 12.41 1.15
C SER A 195 6.40 13.60 0.24
N ILE A 196 7.68 13.83 -0.10
CA ILE A 196 8.12 14.97 -0.91
C ILE A 196 7.62 14.92 -2.37
N PHE A 197 7.31 13.72 -2.88
CA PHE A 197 6.89 13.50 -4.26
C PHE A 197 5.36 13.60 -4.42
N LEU A 198 4.60 13.51 -3.31
CA LEU A 198 3.13 13.36 -3.37
C LEU A 198 2.44 14.57 -4.00
N ASP A 199 2.93 15.79 -3.73
CA ASP A 199 2.32 17.03 -4.22
C ASP A 199 2.43 17.15 -5.76
N GLY A 200 3.59 16.85 -6.32
CA GLY A 200 3.79 16.78 -7.78
C GLY A 200 2.98 15.64 -8.42
N ALA A 201 2.92 14.47 -7.78
CA ALA A 201 2.24 13.30 -8.30
C ALA A 201 0.72 13.51 -8.44
N VAL A 202 0.06 14.09 -7.43
CA VAL A 202 -1.40 14.33 -7.51
C VAL A 202 -1.79 15.36 -8.57
N GLN A 203 -0.86 16.23 -8.98
CA GLN A 203 -1.07 17.24 -10.03
C GLN A 203 -0.76 16.70 -11.44
N SER A 204 0.24 15.84 -11.57
CA SER A 204 0.74 15.31 -12.86
C SER A 204 0.10 13.99 -13.29
N VAL A 205 -0.72 13.37 -12.44
CA VAL A 205 -1.56 12.23 -12.83
C VAL A 205 -2.84 12.71 -13.54
N THR A 206 -3.29 11.98 -14.55
CA THR A 206 -4.55 12.28 -15.26
C THR A 206 -5.76 12.19 -14.34
N ASN A 207 -6.88 12.83 -14.72
CA ASN A 207 -8.14 12.65 -14.00
C ASN A 207 -8.58 11.18 -14.06
N GLY A 208 -8.75 10.56 -12.89
CA GLY A 208 -8.99 9.14 -12.76
C GLY A 208 -7.75 8.28 -13.00
N GLY A 209 -6.54 8.85 -13.04
CA GLY A 209 -5.29 8.08 -13.15
C GLY A 209 -4.90 7.40 -11.83
N LEU A 210 -3.89 6.54 -11.89
CA LEU A 210 -3.44 5.68 -10.80
C LEU A 210 -2.12 6.19 -10.21
N LEU A 211 -2.09 6.39 -8.90
CA LEU A 211 -0.85 6.53 -8.15
C LEU A 211 -0.52 5.21 -7.46
N CYS A 212 0.71 4.76 -7.63
CA CYS A 212 1.27 3.63 -6.91
C CYS A 212 2.37 4.19 -5.99
N VAL A 213 2.19 4.13 -4.66
CA VAL A 213 3.08 4.80 -3.70
C VAL A 213 3.63 3.81 -2.69
N THR A 214 4.95 3.69 -2.61
CA THR A 214 5.66 2.91 -1.58
C THR A 214 6.27 3.85 -0.53
N CYS A 215 6.21 3.46 0.74
CA CYS A 215 7.06 4.04 1.80
C CYS A 215 7.75 2.91 2.55
N THR A 216 9.07 2.99 2.67
CA THR A 216 9.92 1.99 3.35
C THR A 216 10.42 2.49 4.72
N ASP A 217 10.12 3.74 5.10
CA ASP A 217 10.46 4.34 6.39
C ASP A 217 9.48 3.96 7.52
N MET A 218 9.15 2.66 7.63
CA MET A 218 8.32 2.14 8.72
C MET A 218 8.79 2.52 10.14
N PRO A 219 10.08 2.70 10.46
CA PRO A 219 10.50 3.28 11.74
C PRO A 219 9.84 4.62 12.07
N VAL A 220 9.67 5.50 11.08
CA VAL A 220 9.01 6.80 11.22
C VAL A 220 7.49 6.60 11.37
N LEU A 221 6.88 5.85 10.46
CA LEU A 221 5.43 5.58 10.45
C LEU A 221 4.95 4.77 11.68
N SER A 222 5.82 3.98 12.32
CA SER A 222 5.53 3.24 13.55
C SER A 222 5.72 4.05 14.83
N GLY A 223 6.14 5.32 14.72
CA GLY A 223 6.28 6.22 15.86
C GLY A 223 7.56 6.05 16.66
N LYS A 224 8.66 5.57 16.05
CA LYS A 224 9.99 5.71 16.68
C LYS A 224 10.47 7.16 16.70
N GLN A 225 10.12 7.92 15.66
CA GLN A 225 10.44 9.35 15.48
C GLN A 225 9.17 10.13 15.13
N PRO A 226 8.30 10.40 16.13
CA PRO A 226 7.00 11.04 15.89
C PRO A 226 7.10 12.44 15.28
N GLU A 227 8.14 13.20 15.61
CA GLU A 227 8.44 14.52 15.06
C GLU A 227 8.77 14.48 13.55
N VAL A 228 9.55 13.47 13.12
CA VAL A 228 9.83 13.23 11.70
C VAL A 228 8.58 12.75 10.97
N CYS A 229 7.76 11.96 11.64
CA CYS A 229 6.51 11.47 11.07
C CYS A 229 5.52 12.62 10.84
N PHE A 230 5.42 13.54 11.81
CA PHE A 230 4.60 14.73 11.68
C PHE A 230 5.07 15.62 10.51
N SER A 231 6.38 15.88 10.39
CA SER A 231 6.91 16.74 9.32
C SER A 231 6.72 16.15 7.92
N ARG A 232 6.81 14.82 7.77
CA ARG A 232 6.65 14.13 6.47
C ARG A 232 5.19 13.86 6.09
N TYR A 233 4.38 13.44 7.06
CA TYR A 233 3.04 12.90 6.78
C TYR A 233 1.90 13.81 7.27
N GLY A 234 2.21 14.87 8.03
CA GLY A 234 1.20 15.76 8.62
C GLY A 234 0.29 15.03 9.62
N ALA A 235 0.81 13.98 10.27
CA ALA A 235 0.07 13.14 11.19
C ALA A 235 0.98 12.57 12.28
N LEU A 236 0.46 12.48 13.51
CA LEU A 236 1.17 11.91 14.64
C LEU A 236 0.92 10.39 14.72
N PRO A 237 1.95 9.55 14.71
CA PRO A 237 1.81 8.11 14.88
C PRO A 237 1.54 7.76 16.35
N ASN A 238 1.02 6.56 16.58
CA ASN A 238 0.90 5.99 17.92
C ASN A 238 1.60 4.64 18.01
N LYS A 239 2.22 4.38 19.16
CA LYS A 239 2.78 3.06 19.47
C LYS A 239 1.65 2.13 19.92
N SER A 240 0.99 1.52 18.94
CA SER A 240 -0.11 0.58 19.14
C SER A 240 0.14 -0.72 18.38
N HIS A 241 -0.55 -1.79 18.75
CA HIS A 241 -0.44 -3.06 18.03
C HIS A 241 -0.97 -2.99 16.59
N TYR A 242 -1.80 -1.99 16.26
CA TYR A 242 -2.29 -1.73 14.90
C TYR A 242 -1.36 -0.86 14.03
N LEU A 243 -0.08 -0.71 14.39
CA LEU A 243 0.87 0.20 13.73
C LEU A 243 0.94 0.03 12.20
N HIS A 244 0.83 -1.20 11.71
CA HIS A 244 0.92 -1.49 10.27
C HIS A 244 -0.27 -0.91 9.50
N GLU A 245 -1.48 -0.97 10.07
CA GLU A 245 -2.65 -0.36 9.46
C GLU A 245 -2.63 1.16 9.64
N MET A 246 -2.20 1.65 10.81
CA MET A 246 -2.08 3.09 11.06
C MET A 246 -1.12 3.75 10.06
N ALA A 247 0.01 3.10 9.75
CA ALA A 247 0.95 3.56 8.73
C ALA A 247 0.28 3.73 7.35
N LEU A 248 -0.51 2.74 6.90
CA LEU A 248 -1.27 2.83 5.66
C LEU A 248 -2.23 4.02 5.67
N ARG A 249 -2.97 4.19 6.77
CA ARG A 249 -3.95 5.26 6.92
C ARG A 249 -3.32 6.65 6.97
N MET A 250 -2.12 6.78 7.54
CA MET A 250 -1.36 8.03 7.53
C MET A 250 -0.87 8.39 6.13
N VAL A 251 -0.34 7.42 5.38
CA VAL A 251 0.06 7.64 3.97
C VAL A 251 -1.14 8.08 3.13
N LEU A 252 -2.29 7.41 3.26
CA LEU A 252 -3.53 7.80 2.56
C LEU A 252 -3.99 9.22 2.94
N HIS A 253 -3.92 9.58 4.23
CA HIS A 253 -4.19 10.95 4.70
C HIS A 253 -3.28 11.97 4.03
N THR A 254 -1.98 11.70 3.91
CA THR A 254 -1.03 12.63 3.28
C THR A 254 -1.31 12.79 1.78
N ILE A 255 -1.64 11.71 1.07
CA ILE A 255 -1.99 11.80 -0.37
C ILE A 255 -3.30 12.57 -0.55
N GLU A 256 -4.35 12.26 0.22
CA GLU A 256 -5.63 12.96 0.17
C GLU A 256 -5.46 14.46 0.49
N SER A 257 -4.70 14.79 1.53
CA SER A 257 -4.44 16.18 1.92
C SER A 257 -3.67 16.96 0.86
N SER A 258 -2.80 16.30 0.09
CA SER A 258 -2.10 16.91 -1.05
C SER A 258 -3.06 17.12 -2.23
N ALA A 259 -3.88 16.11 -2.56
CA ALA A 259 -4.84 16.17 -3.66
C ALA A 259 -5.91 17.26 -3.46
N ASN A 260 -6.42 17.42 -2.24
CA ASN A 260 -7.52 18.33 -1.93
C ASN A 260 -7.23 19.80 -2.30
N ARG A 261 -5.96 20.24 -2.18
CA ARG A 261 -5.52 21.60 -2.53
C ARG A 261 -5.78 21.93 -4.01
N TYR A 262 -5.90 20.91 -4.85
CA TYR A 262 -6.07 21.03 -6.30
C TYR A 262 -7.48 20.61 -6.77
N ALA A 263 -8.46 20.63 -5.86
CA ALA A 263 -9.83 20.15 -6.10
C ALA A 263 -9.88 18.69 -6.58
N ARG A 264 -8.92 17.88 -6.13
CA ARG A 264 -8.81 16.45 -6.40
C ARG A 264 -8.97 15.64 -5.11
N HIS A 265 -9.44 14.41 -5.23
CA HIS A 265 -9.57 13.47 -4.10
C HIS A 265 -9.10 12.09 -4.53
N ILE A 266 -8.74 11.26 -3.55
CA ILE A 266 -8.31 9.89 -3.78
C ILE A 266 -9.45 8.89 -3.58
N VAL A 267 -9.34 7.78 -4.31
CA VAL A 267 -10.14 6.56 -4.13
C VAL A 267 -9.15 5.39 -3.98
N PRO A 268 -8.96 4.84 -2.77
CA PRO A 268 -8.06 3.71 -2.55
C PRO A 268 -8.53 2.44 -3.27
N ILE A 269 -7.61 1.79 -3.99
CA ILE A 269 -7.82 0.51 -4.66
C ILE A 269 -7.31 -0.62 -3.78
N ALA A 270 -6.07 -0.53 -3.31
CA ALA A 270 -5.44 -1.47 -2.40
C ALA A 270 -4.35 -0.78 -1.57
N SER A 271 -4.16 -1.20 -0.32
CA SER A 271 -3.21 -0.61 0.63
C SER A 271 -2.57 -1.75 1.44
N CYS A 272 -1.30 -2.04 1.20
CA CYS A 272 -0.66 -3.25 1.67
C CYS A 272 0.51 -2.91 2.59
N SER A 273 0.55 -3.49 3.79
CA SER A 273 1.77 -3.58 4.59
C SER A 273 2.44 -4.91 4.29
N ILE A 274 3.64 -4.85 3.70
CA ILE A 274 4.35 -6.02 3.19
C ILE A 274 5.78 -5.94 3.73
N ASP A 275 6.22 -7.02 4.38
CA ASP A 275 7.55 -7.11 4.99
C ASP A 275 7.88 -5.89 5.86
N PHE A 276 8.65 -4.94 5.33
CA PHE A 276 9.12 -3.73 6.02
C PHE A 276 8.60 -2.42 5.40
N TYR A 277 7.69 -2.48 4.43
CA TYR A 277 7.19 -1.31 3.71
C TYR A 277 5.67 -1.28 3.65
N VAL A 278 5.14 -0.11 3.33
CA VAL A 278 3.74 0.09 2.96
C VAL A 278 3.63 0.47 1.50
N ARG A 279 2.60 -0.03 0.83
CA ARG A 279 2.33 0.20 -0.60
C ARG A 279 0.86 0.50 -0.80
N VAL A 280 0.54 1.67 -1.33
CA VAL A 280 -0.85 2.08 -1.60
C VAL A 280 -1.07 2.36 -3.08
N PHE A 281 -2.22 1.94 -3.58
CA PHE A 281 -2.68 2.15 -4.95
C PHE A 281 -3.96 2.98 -4.87
N VAL A 282 -3.95 4.18 -5.41
CA VAL A 282 -5.09 5.10 -5.32
C VAL A 282 -5.39 5.71 -6.68
N ARG A 283 -6.68 5.84 -7.02
CA ARG A 283 -7.09 6.66 -8.16
C ARG A 283 -7.32 8.08 -7.73
N VAL A 284 -6.90 9.06 -8.55
CA VAL A 284 -7.03 10.48 -8.23
C VAL A 284 -8.02 11.14 -9.18
N TYR A 285 -9.06 11.75 -8.65
CA TYR A 285 -10.13 12.36 -9.45
C TYR A 285 -10.33 13.83 -9.12
N LYS A 286 -10.46 14.67 -10.15
CA LYS A 286 -10.89 16.07 -10.04
C LYS A 286 -12.40 16.11 -9.76
N SER A 287 -12.78 16.50 -8.55
CA SER A 287 -14.18 16.65 -8.14
C SER A 287 -14.25 17.59 -6.94
N PRO A 288 -14.50 18.90 -7.15
CA PRO A 288 -14.67 19.85 -6.07
C PRO A 288 -15.74 19.42 -5.05
N ALA A 289 -16.79 18.72 -5.51
CA ALA A 289 -17.86 18.22 -4.65
C ALA A 289 -17.36 17.13 -3.68
N ASN A 290 -16.57 16.17 -4.15
CA ASN A 290 -16.02 15.12 -3.27
C ASN A 290 -14.91 15.64 -2.35
N VAL A 291 -14.20 16.69 -2.75
CA VAL A 291 -13.20 17.36 -1.88
C VAL A 291 -13.86 17.98 -0.65
N LYS A 292 -15.08 18.53 -0.76
CA LYS A 292 -15.81 19.02 0.43
C LYS A 292 -16.07 17.91 1.46
N LYS A 293 -16.19 16.66 1.01
CA LYS A 293 -16.35 15.47 1.86
C LYS A 293 -15.01 14.91 2.38
N ALA A 294 -13.86 15.51 2.07
CA ALA A 294 -12.57 15.00 2.49
C ALA A 294 -12.44 14.86 4.01
N MET A 295 -12.87 15.88 4.75
CA MET A 295 -12.79 15.90 6.21
C MET A 295 -13.61 14.80 6.90
N THR A 296 -14.61 14.23 6.22
CA THR A 296 -15.43 13.13 6.78
C THR A 296 -14.73 11.77 6.66
N LYS A 297 -13.62 11.71 5.90
CA LYS A 297 -12.81 10.50 5.68
C LYS A 297 -11.57 10.47 6.56
N LEU A 298 -11.42 11.46 7.46
CA LEU A 298 -10.28 11.61 8.35
C LEU A 298 -10.73 11.55 9.81
N SER A 299 -9.94 10.91 10.67
CA SER A 299 -10.18 10.87 12.10
C SER A 299 -8.90 11.03 12.92
N HIS A 300 -9.02 11.62 14.10
CA HIS A 300 -8.06 11.42 15.19
C HIS A 300 -8.33 10.09 15.89
N VAL A 301 -7.30 9.53 16.52
CA VAL A 301 -7.40 8.28 17.29
C VAL A 301 -7.14 8.58 18.76
N PHE A 302 -8.09 8.24 19.64
CA PHE A 302 -7.90 8.21 21.07
C PHE A 302 -7.57 6.78 21.50
N GLN A 303 -6.32 6.52 21.88
CA GLN A 303 -5.85 5.20 22.35
C GLN A 303 -5.71 5.19 23.87
N CYS A 304 -6.33 4.23 24.54
CA CYS A 304 -6.08 4.01 25.96
C CYS A 304 -4.63 3.56 26.17
N VAL A 305 -3.94 4.14 27.15
CA VAL A 305 -2.53 3.80 27.45
C VAL A 305 -2.36 2.54 28.29
N GLN A 306 -3.45 1.94 28.77
CA GLN A 306 -3.44 0.81 29.70
C GLN A 306 -4.11 -0.46 29.16
N CYS A 307 -5.05 -0.33 28.22
CA CYS A 307 -5.69 -1.46 27.55
C CYS A 307 -5.71 -1.26 26.03
N GLU A 308 -6.22 -2.24 25.30
CA GLU A 308 -6.29 -2.21 23.83
C GLU A 308 -7.37 -1.28 23.26
N SER A 309 -8.21 -0.67 24.10
CA SER A 309 -9.33 0.15 23.63
C SER A 309 -8.90 1.43 22.93
N PHE A 310 -9.51 1.69 21.78
CA PHE A 310 -9.34 2.92 21.02
C PHE A 310 -10.67 3.44 20.49
N HIS A 311 -10.72 4.73 20.19
CA HIS A 311 -11.88 5.42 19.63
C HIS A 311 -11.43 6.34 18.50
N LEU A 312 -12.26 6.45 17.45
CA LEU A 312 -12.03 7.39 16.35
C LEU A 312 -12.87 8.64 16.56
N GLN A 313 -12.23 9.81 16.48
CA GLN A 313 -12.89 11.11 16.42
C GLN A 313 -12.84 11.60 14.97
N PRO A 314 -13.93 11.51 14.20
CA PRO A 314 -13.99 12.09 12.86
C PRO A 314 -13.67 13.59 12.91
N LEU A 315 -12.98 14.12 11.91
CA LEU A 315 -12.66 15.55 11.83
C LEU A 315 -13.89 16.38 11.46
N GLY A 316 -14.72 15.87 10.54
CA GLY A 316 -15.95 16.54 10.13
C GLY A 316 -17.10 15.59 9.81
N VAL A 317 -18.29 16.16 9.78
CA VAL A 317 -19.54 15.51 9.37
C VAL A 317 -20.19 16.29 8.23
N SER A 318 -21.02 15.61 7.45
CA SER A 318 -21.82 16.24 6.40
C SER A 318 -23.28 15.79 6.47
N SER A 319 -24.22 16.72 6.27
CA SER A 319 -25.63 16.43 6.07
C SER A 319 -26.11 17.17 4.83
N GLY A 320 -26.40 16.42 3.75
CA GLY A 320 -26.65 17.00 2.42
C GLY A 320 -25.46 17.83 1.93
N ASN A 321 -25.68 19.13 1.71
CA ASN A 321 -24.66 20.10 1.28
C ASN A 321 -24.07 20.92 2.44
N SER A 322 -24.41 20.60 3.69
CA SER A 322 -23.88 21.26 4.88
C SER A 322 -22.72 20.47 5.47
N TYR A 323 -21.65 21.17 5.83
CA TYR A 323 -20.38 20.60 6.29
C TYR A 323 -19.99 21.26 7.61
N HIS A 324 -19.74 20.45 8.65
CA HIS A 324 -19.40 20.95 9.98
C HIS A 324 -18.23 20.17 10.58
N ALA A 325 -17.47 20.84 11.46
CA ALA A 325 -16.57 20.13 12.36
C ALA A 325 -17.36 19.14 13.23
N SER A 326 -16.79 17.96 13.48
CA SER A 326 -17.45 16.98 14.34
C SER A 326 -17.51 17.46 15.78
N ARG A 327 -18.59 17.12 16.49
CA ARG A 327 -18.68 17.30 17.94
C ARG A 327 -17.71 16.32 18.62
N GLY A 328 -17.04 16.78 19.67
CA GLY A 328 -16.07 15.98 20.41
C GLY A 328 -15.74 16.58 21.78
N PRO A 329 -14.94 15.88 22.60
CA PRO A 329 -14.35 14.56 22.30
C PRO A 329 -15.36 13.40 22.37
N VAL A 330 -15.17 12.36 21.56
CA VAL A 330 -15.94 11.09 21.60
C VAL A 330 -15.64 10.22 22.84
N VAL A 331 -14.69 10.65 23.68
CA VAL A 331 -14.27 9.96 24.90
C VAL A 331 -14.32 10.90 26.10
N GLY A 332 -14.53 10.34 27.29
CA GLY A 332 -14.33 11.06 28.55
C GLY A 332 -12.85 11.24 28.91
N GLN A 333 -12.57 11.77 30.09
CA GLN A 333 -11.18 11.93 30.59
C GLN A 333 -10.46 10.59 30.84
N GLN A 334 -11.23 9.54 31.10
CA GLN A 334 -10.75 8.19 31.41
C GLN A 334 -11.44 7.16 30.53
N CYS A 335 -10.76 6.03 30.32
CA CYS A 335 -11.27 4.92 29.56
C CYS A 335 -12.45 4.26 30.27
N ASP A 336 -13.56 4.15 29.57
CA ASP A 336 -14.79 3.51 30.02
C ASP A 336 -14.61 2.01 30.33
N GLN A 337 -13.55 1.39 29.80
CA GLN A 337 -13.24 -0.03 30.03
C GLN A 337 -12.33 -0.25 31.24
N CYS A 338 -11.20 0.47 31.32
CA CYS A 338 -10.17 0.21 32.34
C CYS A 338 -9.78 1.42 33.20
N GLN A 339 -10.44 2.57 33.03
CA GLN A 339 -10.15 3.85 33.70
C GLN A 339 -8.78 4.48 33.40
N GLY A 340 -8.01 3.91 32.46
CA GLY A 340 -6.75 4.47 31.98
C GLY A 340 -6.94 5.77 31.18
N LYS A 341 -5.90 6.61 31.11
CA LYS A 341 -5.91 7.84 30.29
C LYS A 341 -5.81 7.53 28.79
N TYR A 342 -6.24 8.49 27.97
CA TYR A 342 -6.11 8.42 26.52
C TYR A 342 -4.91 9.23 26.01
N LYS A 343 -4.26 8.73 24.95
CA LYS A 343 -3.37 9.50 24.06
C LYS A 343 -4.10 9.77 22.75
N MET A 344 -3.88 10.95 22.17
CA MET A 344 -4.41 11.31 20.86
C MET A 344 -3.34 11.14 19.79
N ALA A 345 -3.73 10.64 18.62
CA ALA A 345 -2.88 10.50 17.45
C ALA A 345 -3.64 10.86 16.16
N GLY A 346 -2.95 10.80 15.01
CA GLY A 346 -3.49 11.15 13.70
C GLY A 346 -3.24 12.62 13.30
N PRO A 347 -4.04 13.17 12.38
CA PRO A 347 -5.20 12.53 11.74
C PRO A 347 -4.79 11.33 10.88
N ILE A 348 -5.70 10.38 10.71
CA ILE A 348 -5.53 9.21 9.85
C ILE A 348 -6.72 9.11 8.89
N TRP A 349 -6.53 8.49 7.73
CA TRP A 349 -7.62 8.06 6.88
C TRP A 349 -8.50 7.03 7.61
N SER A 350 -9.78 7.35 7.83
CA SER A 350 -10.75 6.49 8.53
C SER A 350 -11.77 5.83 7.59
N ALA A 351 -11.72 6.17 6.29
CA ALA A 351 -12.49 5.52 5.24
C ALA A 351 -11.91 4.14 4.81
N PRO A 352 -12.57 3.43 3.86
CA PRO A 352 -12.08 2.17 3.30
C PRO A 352 -10.63 2.21 2.83
N LEU A 353 -9.84 1.18 3.13
CA LEU A 353 -8.44 1.07 2.68
C LEU A 353 -8.31 0.56 1.24
N HIS A 354 -9.28 -0.24 0.79
CA HIS A 354 -9.26 -0.97 -0.47
C HIS A 354 -10.67 -1.04 -1.05
N SER A 355 -10.77 -1.28 -2.36
CA SER A 355 -12.00 -1.72 -3.01
C SER A 355 -12.04 -3.24 -3.09
N ARG A 356 -12.93 -3.88 -2.33
CA ARG A 356 -13.06 -5.35 -2.30
C ARG A 356 -13.31 -5.94 -3.68
N ASP A 357 -14.23 -5.36 -4.45
CA ASP A 357 -14.60 -5.86 -5.78
C ASP A 357 -13.43 -5.79 -6.77
N ILE A 358 -12.65 -4.71 -6.73
CA ILE A 358 -11.47 -4.57 -7.59
C ILE A 358 -10.37 -5.54 -7.16
N VAL A 359 -10.11 -5.66 -5.85
CA VAL A 359 -9.12 -6.62 -5.34
C VAL A 359 -9.48 -8.06 -5.70
N LEU A 360 -10.76 -8.44 -5.61
CA LEU A 360 -11.24 -9.76 -6.03
C LEU A 360 -11.01 -9.99 -7.53
N LYS A 361 -11.35 -9.02 -8.38
CA LYS A 361 -11.08 -9.10 -9.82
C LYS A 361 -9.59 -9.28 -10.12
N ILE A 362 -8.72 -8.53 -9.43
CA ILE A 362 -7.27 -8.64 -9.59
C ILE A 362 -6.79 -10.02 -9.14
N ARG A 363 -7.26 -10.52 -7.99
CA ARG A 363 -6.93 -11.86 -7.49
C ARG A 363 -7.28 -12.94 -8.52
N ASP A 364 -8.51 -12.93 -9.03
CA ASP A 364 -9.01 -13.95 -9.95
C ASP A 364 -8.24 -13.91 -11.28
N ARG A 365 -7.84 -12.72 -11.74
CA ARG A 365 -6.96 -12.58 -12.90
C ARG A 365 -5.57 -13.11 -12.64
N VAL A 366 -4.96 -12.82 -11.49
CA VAL A 366 -3.64 -13.35 -11.12
C VAL A 366 -3.68 -14.88 -11.11
N GLU A 367 -4.74 -15.47 -10.56
CA GLU A 367 -4.94 -16.93 -10.53
C GLU A 367 -4.99 -17.52 -11.94
N LYS A 368 -5.86 -16.95 -12.80
CA LYS A 368 -6.09 -17.43 -14.18
C LYS A 368 -5.01 -17.04 -15.18
N SER A 369 -4.15 -16.08 -14.85
CA SER A 369 -3.15 -15.55 -15.76
C SER A 369 -2.07 -16.58 -16.09
N THR A 370 -1.70 -16.61 -17.38
CA THR A 370 -0.51 -17.29 -17.91
C THR A 370 0.76 -16.45 -17.79
N LEU A 371 0.65 -15.18 -17.40
CA LEU A 371 1.82 -14.32 -17.15
C LEU A 371 2.64 -14.89 -16.00
N GLU A 372 3.96 -14.77 -16.13
CA GLU A 372 4.89 -15.17 -15.09
C GLU A 372 4.94 -14.12 -13.98
N PHE A 373 4.37 -14.46 -12.82
CA PHE A 373 4.56 -13.76 -11.56
C PHE A 373 5.47 -14.62 -10.66
N PRO A 374 6.75 -14.26 -10.49
CA PRO A 374 7.67 -15.01 -9.64
C PRO A 374 7.14 -15.29 -8.22
N THR A 375 6.29 -14.40 -7.68
CA THR A 375 5.67 -14.54 -6.37
C THR A 375 4.19 -14.90 -6.42
N LYS A 376 3.70 -15.53 -7.50
CA LYS A 376 2.26 -15.84 -7.73
C LYS A 376 1.52 -16.38 -6.50
N PRO A 377 2.01 -17.40 -5.75
CA PRO A 377 1.29 -17.93 -4.59
C PRO A 377 1.15 -16.89 -3.47
N ARG A 378 2.19 -16.09 -3.25
CA ARG A 378 2.24 -15.04 -2.22
C ARG A 378 1.38 -13.83 -2.62
N LEU A 379 1.42 -13.42 -3.88
CA LEU A 379 0.55 -12.38 -4.43
C LEU A 379 -0.93 -12.77 -4.32
N HIS A 380 -1.29 -13.98 -4.75
CA HIS A 380 -2.65 -14.51 -4.63
C HIS A 380 -3.11 -14.58 -3.17
N GLY A 381 -2.24 -15.04 -2.27
CA GLY A 381 -2.49 -15.07 -0.83
C GLY A 381 -2.73 -13.70 -0.20
N LEU A 382 -1.92 -12.71 -0.57
CA LEU A 382 -2.09 -11.32 -0.16
C LEU A 382 -3.44 -10.77 -0.64
N LEU A 383 -3.73 -10.86 -1.94
CA LEU A 383 -4.98 -10.35 -2.52
C LEU A 383 -6.22 -11.05 -1.94
N THR A 384 -6.12 -12.35 -1.66
CA THR A 384 -7.18 -13.10 -0.97
C THR A 384 -7.43 -12.50 0.42
N THR A 385 -6.39 -12.29 1.21
CA THR A 385 -6.54 -11.76 2.57
C THR A 385 -7.09 -10.34 2.57
N LEU A 386 -6.62 -9.48 1.66
CA LEU A 386 -7.15 -8.12 1.47
C LEU A 386 -8.66 -8.13 1.12
N SER A 387 -9.10 -9.08 0.29
CA SER A 387 -10.51 -9.21 -0.10
C SER A 387 -11.44 -9.74 1.01
N GLU A 388 -10.85 -10.33 2.06
CA GLU A 388 -11.53 -10.88 3.24
C GLU A 388 -11.56 -9.87 4.40
N GLU A 389 -10.81 -8.76 4.33
CA GLU A 389 -10.81 -7.73 5.37
C GLU A 389 -12.12 -6.94 5.40
N LEU A 390 -12.57 -6.62 6.61
CA LEU A 390 -13.67 -5.70 6.81
C LEU A 390 -13.28 -4.30 6.38
N ILE A 391 -14.15 -3.71 5.56
CA ILE A 391 -13.98 -2.37 4.99
C ILE A 391 -14.28 -1.30 6.04
N ASP A 392 -15.36 -1.48 6.81
CA ASP A 392 -15.89 -0.49 7.76
C ASP A 392 -15.43 -0.72 9.21
N ALA A 393 -14.21 -1.25 9.38
CA ALA A 393 -13.60 -1.46 10.69
C ALA A 393 -12.16 -0.90 10.69
N PRO A 394 -11.97 0.42 10.94
CA PRO A 394 -10.65 0.98 10.97
C PRO A 394 -9.84 0.53 12.19
N LEU A 395 -8.58 0.18 11.93
CA LEU A 395 -7.64 -0.38 12.90
C LEU A 395 -8.08 -1.77 13.37
N TYR A 396 -7.34 -2.37 14.30
CA TYR A 396 -7.61 -3.70 14.81
C TYR A 396 -7.12 -3.89 16.24
N TYR A 397 -7.66 -4.91 16.89
CA TYR A 397 -7.14 -5.43 18.14
C TYR A 397 -6.18 -6.59 17.85
N THR A 398 -5.29 -6.91 18.79
CA THR A 398 -4.55 -8.17 18.71
C THR A 398 -4.99 -9.09 19.82
N LEU A 399 -5.15 -10.37 19.51
CA LEU A 399 -5.57 -11.33 20.51
C LEU A 399 -4.56 -11.47 21.67
N PRO A 400 -3.24 -11.53 21.41
CA PRO A 400 -2.24 -11.43 22.47
C PRO A 400 -2.33 -10.13 23.28
N GLY A 401 -2.64 -8.99 22.65
CA GLY A 401 -2.83 -7.72 23.33
C GLY A 401 -3.98 -7.78 24.35
N LEU A 402 -5.15 -8.25 23.92
CA LEU A 402 -6.33 -8.40 24.78
C LEU A 402 -6.06 -9.32 25.97
N SER A 403 -5.50 -10.52 25.72
CA SER A 403 -5.22 -11.48 26.78
C SER A 403 -4.11 -11.01 27.71
N LYS A 404 -3.11 -10.27 27.20
CA LYS A 404 -2.04 -9.69 28.03
C LYS A 404 -2.61 -8.73 29.07
N VAL A 405 -3.57 -7.89 28.68
CA VAL A 405 -4.25 -6.94 29.60
C VAL A 405 -4.96 -7.68 30.73
N LEU A 406 -5.65 -8.79 30.42
CA LEU A 406 -6.39 -9.58 31.43
C LEU A 406 -5.54 -10.63 32.15
N HIS A 407 -4.30 -10.84 31.71
CA HIS A 407 -3.42 -11.93 32.16
C HIS A 407 -4.04 -13.32 32.01
N CYS A 408 -4.86 -13.54 30.97
CA CYS A 408 -5.51 -14.81 30.70
C CYS A 408 -4.78 -15.62 29.61
N THR A 409 -5.15 -16.89 29.47
CA THR A 409 -4.73 -17.71 28.33
C THR A 409 -5.34 -17.19 27.04
N ASN A 410 -4.60 -17.26 25.94
CA ASN A 410 -5.13 -16.87 24.63
C ASN A 410 -6.20 -17.88 24.16
N PRO A 411 -7.42 -17.42 23.80
CA PRO A 411 -8.34 -18.25 23.04
C PRO A 411 -7.79 -18.51 21.63
N ARG A 412 -8.33 -19.52 20.94
CA ARG A 412 -8.03 -19.72 19.53
C ARG A 412 -8.71 -18.63 18.70
N MET A 413 -8.07 -18.19 17.62
CA MET A 413 -8.65 -17.18 16.71
C MET A 413 -10.06 -17.56 16.24
N SER A 414 -10.31 -18.83 15.91
CA SER A 414 -11.63 -19.31 15.50
C SER A 414 -12.71 -19.17 16.59
N GLN A 415 -12.34 -19.29 17.87
CA GLN A 415 -13.27 -19.16 19.00
C GLN A 415 -13.68 -17.71 19.20
N ILE A 416 -12.73 -16.77 19.14
CA ILE A 416 -13.03 -15.34 19.24
C ILE A 416 -13.83 -14.85 18.05
N GLN A 417 -13.46 -15.26 16.84
CA GLN A 417 -14.26 -14.94 15.66
C GLN A 417 -15.67 -15.53 15.76
N GLY A 418 -15.83 -16.74 16.32
CA GLY A 418 -17.13 -17.32 16.62
C GLY A 418 -17.93 -16.48 17.61
N ALA A 419 -17.32 -16.09 18.73
CA ALA A 419 -17.96 -15.26 19.75
C ALA A 419 -18.43 -13.91 19.23
N ILE A 420 -17.60 -13.23 18.44
CA ILE A 420 -17.95 -11.93 17.84
C ILE A 420 -19.15 -12.07 16.89
N ARG A 421 -19.16 -13.11 16.04
CA ARG A 421 -20.29 -13.36 15.12
C ARG A 421 -21.58 -13.71 15.85
N HIS A 422 -21.52 -14.55 16.88
CA HIS A 422 -22.69 -14.89 17.69
C HIS A 422 -23.22 -13.68 18.48
N ALA A 423 -22.36 -12.71 18.81
CA ALA A 423 -22.77 -11.44 19.40
C ALA A 423 -23.38 -10.46 18.38
N GLY A 424 -23.53 -10.83 17.11
CA GLY A 424 -24.16 -10.02 16.06
C GLY A 424 -23.22 -9.08 15.32
N TYR A 425 -21.90 -9.23 15.49
CA TYR A 425 -20.90 -8.36 14.87
C TYR A 425 -20.08 -9.07 13.80
N GLU A 426 -19.51 -8.29 12.90
CA GLU A 426 -18.65 -8.81 11.85
C GLU A 426 -17.21 -8.92 12.34
N VAL A 427 -16.45 -9.86 11.76
CA VAL A 427 -15.04 -10.06 12.11
C VAL A 427 -14.21 -10.57 10.93
N SER A 428 -13.01 -10.00 10.79
CA SER A 428 -11.96 -10.45 9.86
C SER A 428 -10.58 -10.36 10.53
N GLN A 429 -9.54 -10.75 9.80
CA GLN A 429 -8.14 -10.56 10.21
C GLN A 429 -7.51 -9.45 9.36
N PHE A 430 -6.33 -8.96 9.77
CA PHE A 430 -5.55 -7.99 9.00
C PHE A 430 -4.39 -8.68 8.28
N HIS A 431 -4.21 -8.44 6.98
CA HIS A 431 -3.35 -9.18 6.07
C HIS A 431 -1.88 -9.31 6.48
N LYS A 432 -1.37 -8.39 7.30
CA LYS A 432 0.02 -8.44 7.78
C LYS A 432 0.18 -9.09 9.16
N VAL A 433 -0.86 -9.10 9.99
CA VAL A 433 -0.79 -9.54 11.40
C VAL A 433 -1.75 -10.70 11.62
N PRO A 434 -1.26 -11.96 11.71
CA PRO A 434 -2.10 -13.15 11.85
C PRO A 434 -3.06 -13.09 13.04
N ASP A 435 -2.62 -12.51 14.15
CA ASP A 435 -3.39 -12.43 15.39
C ASP A 435 -4.29 -11.18 15.50
N ALA A 436 -4.39 -10.40 14.42
CA ALA A 436 -5.24 -9.21 14.38
C ALA A 436 -6.71 -9.58 14.22
N ILE A 437 -7.56 -8.79 14.90
CA ILE A 437 -9.01 -8.90 14.88
C ILE A 437 -9.55 -7.53 14.44
N LYS A 438 -10.06 -7.47 13.21
CA LYS A 438 -10.87 -6.34 12.73
C LYS A 438 -12.32 -6.68 12.96
N THR A 439 -13.07 -5.77 13.59
CA THR A 439 -14.47 -6.03 13.93
C THR A 439 -15.28 -4.75 13.99
N THR A 440 -16.59 -4.87 13.72
CA THR A 440 -17.58 -3.83 13.96
C THR A 440 -18.05 -3.77 15.42
N ALA A 441 -17.61 -4.72 16.26
CA ALA A 441 -17.92 -4.73 17.68
C ALA A 441 -17.28 -3.53 18.42
N PRO A 442 -18.06 -2.81 19.24
CA PRO A 442 -17.50 -1.78 20.11
C PRO A 442 -16.63 -2.39 21.22
N ASN A 443 -15.83 -1.52 21.86
CA ASN A 443 -14.89 -1.90 22.91
C ASN A 443 -15.55 -2.71 24.03
N ASP A 444 -16.73 -2.30 24.51
CA ASP A 444 -17.42 -2.94 25.62
C ASP A 444 -17.84 -4.37 25.30
N VAL A 445 -18.33 -4.63 24.09
CA VAL A 445 -18.68 -5.97 23.60
C VAL A 445 -17.43 -6.86 23.53
N LEU A 446 -16.31 -6.34 23.00
CA LEU A 446 -15.08 -7.12 22.92
C LEU A 446 -14.55 -7.50 24.31
N TRP A 447 -14.61 -6.57 25.27
CA TRP A 447 -14.25 -6.88 26.66
C TRP A 447 -15.25 -7.81 27.34
N ASP A 448 -16.55 -7.73 27.03
CA ASP A 448 -17.55 -8.70 27.52
C ASP A 448 -17.25 -10.12 27.04
N ILE A 449 -16.89 -10.30 25.77
CA ILE A 449 -16.41 -11.58 25.25
C ILE A 449 -15.21 -12.07 26.04
N MET A 450 -14.23 -11.20 26.30
CA MET A 450 -13.04 -11.59 27.07
C MET A 450 -13.34 -11.84 28.56
N ARG A 451 -14.31 -11.16 29.17
CA ARG A 451 -14.82 -11.46 30.52
C ARG A 451 -15.43 -12.87 30.56
N CYS A 452 -16.28 -13.22 29.60
CA CYS A 452 -16.83 -14.57 29.47
C CYS A 452 -15.72 -15.63 29.28
N TRP A 453 -14.67 -15.30 28.54
CA TRP A 453 -13.51 -16.18 28.39
C TRP A 453 -12.82 -16.46 29.73
N VAL A 454 -12.56 -15.40 30.51
CA VAL A 454 -11.93 -15.53 31.84
C VAL A 454 -12.84 -16.26 32.84
N LYS A 455 -14.17 -16.08 32.78
CA LYS A 455 -15.11 -16.88 33.58
C LYS A 455 -15.01 -18.37 33.25
N LYS A 456 -14.88 -18.72 31.96
CA LYS A 456 -14.77 -20.11 31.50
C LYS A 456 -13.39 -20.72 31.76
N TYR A 457 -12.33 -19.92 31.71
CA TYR A 457 -10.95 -20.32 31.96
C TYR A 457 -10.31 -19.39 33.00
N PRO A 458 -10.56 -19.64 34.30
CA PRO A 458 -10.17 -18.74 35.38
C PRO A 458 -8.67 -18.48 35.49
N LEU A 459 -8.33 -17.28 35.95
CA LEU A 459 -6.95 -16.85 36.18
C LEU A 459 -6.28 -17.65 37.33
N ASN A 460 -4.95 -17.73 37.28
CA ASN A 460 -4.16 -18.27 38.40
C ASN A 460 -4.32 -17.41 39.66
N LYS A 461 -4.56 -18.04 40.82
CA LYS A 461 -4.88 -17.39 42.11
C LYS A 461 -3.87 -16.31 42.53
N LYS A 462 -2.59 -16.45 42.17
CA LYS A 462 -1.51 -15.50 42.54
C LYS A 462 -1.69 -14.07 42.01
N ARG A 463 -2.61 -13.82 41.08
CA ARG A 463 -2.82 -12.51 40.44
C ARG A 463 -4.14 -11.83 40.83
N LYS A 464 -4.95 -12.45 41.69
CA LYS A 464 -6.29 -11.92 42.04
C LYS A 464 -6.25 -10.60 42.83
N ASP A 465 -5.18 -10.37 43.60
CA ASP A 465 -5.12 -9.25 44.55
C ASP A 465 -4.35 -8.02 44.01
N GLN A 466 -3.95 -8.03 42.73
CA GLN A 466 -3.24 -6.90 42.12
C GLN A 466 -4.22 -5.94 41.45
N GLU A 467 -4.15 -4.66 41.80
CA GLU A 467 -4.85 -3.61 41.05
C GLU A 467 -4.17 -3.41 39.69
N THR A 468 -4.83 -3.90 38.64
CA THR A 468 -4.34 -3.87 37.27
C THR A 468 -5.44 -3.35 36.35
N PRO A 469 -5.11 -2.90 35.12
CA PRO A 469 -6.13 -2.58 34.13
C PRO A 469 -7.08 -3.76 33.88
N GLY A 470 -6.55 -4.99 33.90
CA GLY A 470 -7.32 -6.21 33.76
C GLY A 470 -8.31 -6.44 34.91
N SER A 471 -7.91 -6.23 36.17
CA SER A 471 -8.84 -6.38 37.30
C SER A 471 -9.96 -5.35 37.28
N ARG A 472 -9.69 -4.10 36.85
CA ARG A 472 -10.74 -3.08 36.63
C ARG A 472 -11.71 -3.47 35.50
N ILE A 473 -11.23 -4.09 34.43
CA ILE A 473 -12.10 -4.60 33.35
C ILE A 473 -12.96 -5.76 33.87
N LEU A 474 -12.36 -6.70 34.61
CA LEU A 474 -13.01 -7.91 35.14
C LEU A 474 -13.97 -7.64 36.30
N ALA A 475 -13.88 -6.48 36.96
CA ALA A 475 -14.81 -6.08 38.00
C ALA A 475 -16.24 -5.82 37.50
N LYS A 476 -16.41 -5.65 36.18
CA LYS A 476 -17.73 -5.52 35.54
C LYS A 476 -18.24 -6.88 35.11
N GLU A 477 -19.50 -7.17 35.38
CA GLU A 477 -20.19 -8.34 34.84
C GLU A 477 -20.43 -8.17 33.33
N PRO A 478 -20.23 -9.22 32.51
CA PRO A 478 -20.53 -9.18 31.09
C PRO A 478 -22.03 -9.03 30.85
N LYS A 479 -22.43 -8.26 29.83
CA LYS A 479 -23.84 -8.03 29.50
C LYS A 479 -24.54 -9.24 28.85
N PHE A 480 -23.77 -10.23 28.40
CA PHE A 480 -24.26 -11.44 27.73
C PHE A 480 -23.27 -12.60 27.91
N ASP A 481 -23.73 -13.82 27.65
CA ASP A 481 -22.87 -15.02 27.64
C ASP A 481 -22.30 -15.28 26.23
N ALA A 482 -21.00 -15.13 26.08
CA ALA A 482 -20.34 -15.29 24.79
C ALA A 482 -20.27 -16.75 24.30
N ASN A 483 -20.72 -16.99 23.06
CA ASN A 483 -20.67 -18.30 22.42
C ASN A 483 -19.37 -18.48 21.62
N PHE A 484 -18.40 -19.19 22.20
CA PHE A 484 -17.10 -19.51 21.60
C PHE A 484 -17.11 -20.69 20.62
N SER A 485 -18.27 -21.26 20.29
CA SER A 485 -18.34 -22.25 19.24
C SER A 485 -17.97 -21.61 17.90
N SER A 486 -17.20 -22.34 17.11
CA SER A 486 -16.89 -21.93 15.74
C SER A 486 -17.56 -22.94 14.81
N LYS A 487 -18.44 -22.51 13.91
CA LYS A 487 -18.68 -23.29 12.70
C LYS A 487 -17.32 -23.38 11.99
N ARG A 488 -16.74 -24.57 11.93
CA ARG A 488 -15.59 -24.79 11.05
C ARG A 488 -16.09 -24.51 9.63
N PRO A 489 -15.42 -23.65 8.85
CA PRO A 489 -15.69 -23.61 7.43
C PRO A 489 -15.54 -25.04 6.90
N GLY A 490 -16.46 -25.50 6.07
CA GLY A 490 -16.33 -26.81 5.44
C GLY A 490 -14.99 -26.92 4.70
N PRO A 491 -14.43 -28.13 4.48
CA PRO A 491 -13.17 -28.31 3.76
C PRO A 491 -13.16 -27.70 2.35
N ASN A 492 -14.33 -27.38 1.78
CA ASN A 492 -14.51 -26.75 0.47
C ASN A 492 -14.77 -25.22 0.53
N GLU A 493 -14.88 -24.61 1.72
CA GLU A 493 -15.34 -23.21 1.86
C GLU A 493 -14.23 -22.15 1.82
N LYS A 494 -12.95 -22.54 1.92
CA LYS A 494 -11.83 -21.61 1.74
C LYS A 494 -10.88 -22.10 0.65
N PRO A 495 -10.67 -21.32 -0.42
CA PRO A 495 -9.62 -21.65 -1.38
C PRO A 495 -8.26 -21.75 -0.66
N LYS A 496 -7.42 -22.70 -1.09
CA LYS A 496 -6.05 -22.90 -0.60
C LYS A 496 -5.19 -21.69 -0.98
N ALA A 497 -5.28 -20.61 -0.21
CA ALA A 497 -4.47 -19.40 -0.38
C ALA A 497 -3.37 -19.35 0.69
N LEU A 498 -2.14 -19.03 0.28
CA LEU A 498 -0.98 -18.87 1.16
C LEU A 498 -1.12 -17.59 1.99
N ARG A 499 -1.67 -17.70 3.20
CA ARG A 499 -1.81 -16.58 4.13
C ARG A 499 -0.58 -16.50 5.04
N TYR A 500 -0.11 -15.27 5.31
CA TYR A 500 0.99 -14.99 6.23
C TYR A 500 2.26 -15.83 6.00
N PRO A 501 2.85 -15.80 4.79
CA PRO A 501 4.07 -16.55 4.51
C PRO A 501 5.23 -16.06 5.40
N LEU A 502 6.06 -17.00 5.83
CA LEU A 502 7.30 -16.71 6.53
C LEU A 502 8.33 -16.08 5.57
N ASN A 503 9.25 -15.30 6.14
CA ASN A 503 10.35 -14.75 5.37
C ASN A 503 11.22 -15.88 4.81
N PRO A 504 11.63 -15.83 3.53
CA PRO A 504 12.47 -16.86 2.92
C PRO A 504 13.84 -17.02 3.59
N GLU A 505 14.44 -15.91 4.07
CA GLU A 505 15.79 -15.88 4.62
C GLU A 505 15.88 -15.03 5.90
N PRO A 506 16.90 -15.25 6.77
CA PRO A 506 17.26 -14.33 7.84
C PRO A 506 17.60 -12.93 7.30
N ASN A 507 17.31 -11.86 8.05
CA ASN A 507 17.54 -10.46 7.66
C ASN A 507 16.80 -10.01 6.38
N TRP A 508 15.64 -10.62 6.08
CA TRP A 508 14.75 -10.22 4.99
C TRP A 508 14.23 -8.78 5.18
N GLY A 509 14.87 -7.81 4.51
CA GLY A 509 14.73 -6.40 4.82
C GLY A 509 15.19 -5.43 3.71
N PRO A 510 15.15 -4.11 3.97
CA PRO A 510 15.65 -3.11 3.04
C PRO A 510 17.17 -3.27 2.90
N LYS A 511 17.67 -3.18 1.66
CA LYS A 511 19.10 -3.11 1.36
C LYS A 511 19.54 -1.64 1.24
N ALA A 512 20.83 -1.39 1.46
CA ALA A 512 21.41 -0.05 1.33
C ALA A 512 21.19 0.52 -0.08
N ARG A 513 21.03 1.86 -0.17
CA ARG A 513 21.00 2.57 -1.45
C ARG A 513 22.34 2.33 -2.17
N ALA A 514 22.28 2.03 -3.45
CA ALA A 514 23.49 1.93 -4.26
C ALA A 514 24.13 3.31 -4.41
N VAL A 515 25.46 3.35 -4.27
CA VAL A 515 26.26 4.53 -4.62
C VAL A 515 26.78 4.24 -6.03
N GLY A 516 26.40 5.05 -7.02
CA GLY A 516 26.86 4.86 -8.40
C GLY A 516 28.38 4.74 -8.47
N TYR A 517 28.88 3.91 -9.39
CA TYR A 517 30.31 3.83 -9.65
C TYR A 517 30.78 5.19 -10.16
N LYS A 518 31.53 5.93 -9.35
CA LYS A 518 32.32 7.05 -9.86
C LYS A 518 33.40 6.42 -10.73
N ALA A 519 33.30 6.61 -12.04
CA ALA A 519 34.46 6.39 -12.90
C ALA A 519 35.61 7.19 -12.30
N ASP A 520 36.75 6.55 -12.05
CA ASP A 520 37.96 7.24 -11.63
C ASP A 520 38.26 8.31 -12.67
N ILE A 521 37.91 9.56 -12.35
CA ILE A 521 38.41 10.71 -13.08
C ILE A 521 39.90 10.72 -12.75
N VAL A 522 40.72 10.25 -13.70
CA VAL A 522 42.16 10.46 -13.69
C VAL A 522 42.37 11.96 -13.65
N THR A 523 42.54 12.49 -12.44
CA THR A 523 42.91 13.88 -12.23
C THR A 523 44.40 13.98 -12.54
N PRO A 524 44.84 14.89 -13.43
CA PRO A 524 46.25 15.14 -13.61
C PRO A 524 46.83 15.60 -12.27
N VAL A 525 47.90 14.95 -11.84
CA VAL A 525 48.67 15.31 -10.65
C VAL A 525 49.02 16.81 -10.70
N GLY A 526 48.55 17.60 -9.75
CA GLY A 526 48.84 19.04 -9.73
C GLY A 526 48.31 19.79 -8.51
N THR A 527 49.18 19.91 -7.51
CA THR A 527 49.25 20.91 -6.43
C THR A 527 48.11 21.00 -5.39
N SER A 528 48.50 20.66 -4.17
CA SER A 528 47.87 20.92 -2.88
C SER A 528 47.44 22.37 -2.70
N ASN A 529 46.23 22.57 -2.17
CA ASN A 529 45.99 23.53 -1.10
C ASN A 529 44.80 23.07 -0.25
N GLU A 530 45.03 23.14 1.05
CA GLU A 530 44.15 22.76 2.15
C GLU A 530 42.97 23.73 2.26
N ASP A 531 41.78 23.21 2.54
CA ASP A 531 40.77 23.84 3.41
C ASP A 531 39.71 22.79 3.77
N GLN A 532 39.93 22.09 4.89
CA GLN A 532 38.94 21.20 5.51
C GLN A 532 38.07 22.00 6.48
N ILE A 533 36.78 22.14 6.16
CA ILE A 533 35.75 22.53 7.12
C ILE A 533 35.20 21.24 7.76
N HIS A 534 35.48 21.07 9.05
CA HIS A 534 35.03 19.95 9.89
C HIS A 534 33.60 20.16 10.39
N GLU A 535 32.66 19.25 10.07
CA GLU A 535 31.42 19.07 10.84
C GLU A 535 31.64 18.00 11.93
N PRO A 536 31.18 18.20 13.18
CA PRO A 536 31.46 17.30 14.29
C PRO A 536 30.47 16.13 14.39
N ASP A 537 31.03 14.92 14.44
CA ASP A 537 30.34 13.65 14.62
C ASP A 537 30.15 13.37 16.13
N THR A 538 28.95 13.61 16.69
CA THR A 538 28.64 13.23 18.07
C THR A 538 27.97 11.86 18.15
N LYS A 539 28.80 10.83 18.19
CA LYS A 539 28.48 9.54 18.84
C LYS A 539 29.39 9.34 20.04
N LYS A 540 28.91 9.65 21.25
CA LYS A 540 29.44 9.03 22.47
C LYS A 540 28.32 8.50 23.35
N LYS A 541 28.49 7.22 23.66
CA LYS A 541 27.82 6.41 24.68
C LYS A 541 27.85 7.13 26.03
N ALA A 542 26.74 7.11 26.76
CA ALA A 542 26.76 7.25 28.22
C ALA A 542 26.20 5.95 28.83
N LYS A 543 27.09 5.22 29.49
CA LYS A 543 26.79 4.20 30.50
C LYS A 543 27.05 4.86 31.87
N MET A 544 26.16 4.59 32.84
CA MET A 544 26.29 4.77 34.30
C MET A 544 26.44 6.23 34.77
N GLU A 545 25.46 6.74 35.50
CA GLU A 545 25.13 6.44 36.91
C GLU A 545 23.61 6.37 37.10
#